data_AF-A0A0M1LJ42-F1
#
_entry.id   AF-A0A0M1LJ42-F1
#
_cell.length_a   1.000
_cell.length_b   1.000
_cell.length_c   1.000
_cell.angle_alpha   90.00
_cell.angle_beta   90.00
_cell.angle_gamma   90.00
#
_symmetry.space_group_name_H-M   'P 1'
#
loop_
_entity.id
_entity.type
_entity.pdbx_description
1 polymer ?
#
loop_
_entity_poly.entity_id
_entity_poly.type
_entity_poly.pdbx_seq_one_letter_code
_entity_poly.pdbx_strand_id
1 'polypeptide(L)'
;MDEKELLEYLNNDTISPRNDPNIVHKLSVTTVHYMFRNGPVEDMHADGKLSDNDMMNINKFLVNRMAYVFTLLLDSKKLECIKEHCNNEDVDWKLAHATIEYAFFDGIKKNKIPLRKLNKQDINILVDYMEIKLVVILGIILKEEISMIKKYLFVGAFQGLNLDYAVTDNMDFEIFLDMIKPAK
;
A
#
# COMPACT_ATOMS: atom_id res chain seq x y z
N MET A 1 -18.93 12.86 -11.17
CA MET A 1 -19.43 11.56 -11.62
C MET A 1 -20.72 11.30 -10.87
N ASP A 2 -21.81 11.09 -11.58
CA ASP A 2 -23.08 10.70 -10.96
C ASP A 2 -23.15 9.19 -10.68
N GLU A 3 -24.19 8.73 -9.97
CA GLU A 3 -24.34 7.30 -9.59
C GLU A 3 -24.41 6.37 -10.80
N LYS A 4 -24.99 6.83 -11.91
CA LYS A 4 -25.18 6.02 -13.11
C LYS A 4 -23.84 5.86 -13.86
N GLU A 5 -23.10 6.95 -14.02
CA GLU A 5 -21.75 6.94 -14.58
C GLU A 5 -20.80 6.06 -13.75
N LEU A 6 -20.95 6.08 -12.42
CA LEU A 6 -20.17 5.23 -11.53
C LEU A 6 -20.51 3.74 -11.71
N LEU A 7 -21.80 3.38 -11.72
CA LEU A 7 -22.23 1.99 -11.92
C LEU A 7 -21.80 1.48 -13.29
N GLU A 8 -21.83 2.32 -14.31
CA GLU A 8 -21.32 1.99 -15.64
C GLU A 8 -19.80 1.75 -15.62
N TYR A 9 -19.03 2.62 -14.95
CA TYR A 9 -17.59 2.40 -14.76
C TYR A 9 -17.27 1.11 -14.01
N LEU A 10 -17.96 0.84 -12.90
CA LEU A 10 -17.73 -0.34 -12.05
C LEU A 10 -18.08 -1.65 -12.77
N ASN A 11 -19.10 -1.63 -13.64
CA ASN A 11 -19.58 -2.83 -14.34
C ASN A 11 -18.95 -3.04 -15.73
N ASN A 12 -18.19 -2.07 -16.25
CA ASN A 12 -17.57 -2.19 -17.57
C ASN A 12 -16.15 -2.78 -17.49
N ASP A 13 -16.02 -4.10 -17.50
CA ASP A 13 -14.72 -4.79 -17.41
C ASP A 13 -13.74 -4.51 -18.57
N THR A 14 -14.18 -3.88 -19.65
CA THR A 14 -13.28 -3.47 -20.76
C THR A 14 -12.40 -2.27 -20.41
N ILE A 15 -12.79 -1.48 -19.41
CA ILE A 15 -12.01 -0.34 -18.93
C ILE A 15 -11.10 -0.82 -17.81
N SER A 16 -9.86 -1.21 -18.14
CA SER A 16 -8.88 -1.61 -17.13
C SER A 16 -8.37 -0.40 -16.33
N PRO A 17 -8.41 -0.45 -14.98
CA PRO A 17 -7.77 0.57 -14.14
C PRO A 17 -6.27 0.73 -14.41
N ARG A 18 -5.60 -0.30 -14.94
CA ARG A 18 -4.17 -0.21 -15.29
C ARG A 18 -3.87 0.82 -16.39
N ASN A 19 -4.86 1.18 -17.20
CA ASN A 19 -4.71 2.19 -18.25
C ASN A 19 -4.85 3.63 -17.72
N ASP A 20 -5.25 3.80 -16.45
CA ASP A 20 -5.35 5.12 -15.83
C ASP A 20 -3.94 5.66 -15.56
N PRO A 21 -3.56 6.84 -16.10
CA PRO A 21 -2.24 7.41 -15.87
C PRO A 21 -1.94 7.71 -14.39
N ASN A 22 -2.97 7.79 -13.54
CA ASN A 22 -2.85 8.02 -12.11
C ASN A 22 -3.04 6.74 -11.27
N ILE A 23 -3.03 5.55 -11.88
CA ILE A 23 -3.32 4.29 -11.19
C ILE A 23 -2.40 4.07 -9.98
N VAL A 24 -1.10 4.34 -10.12
CA VAL A 24 -0.13 4.21 -9.02
C VAL A 24 -0.50 5.13 -7.86
N HIS A 25 -0.80 6.39 -8.14
CA HIS A 25 -1.21 7.35 -7.12
C HIS A 25 -2.48 6.89 -6.41
N LYS A 26 -3.52 6.52 -7.17
CA LYS A 26 -4.81 6.08 -6.62
C LYS A 26 -4.68 4.83 -5.76
N LEU A 27 -3.95 3.82 -6.23
CA LEU A 27 -3.67 2.61 -5.45
C LEU A 27 -2.91 2.94 -4.17
N SER A 28 -1.90 3.79 -4.24
CA SER A 28 -1.05 4.15 -3.10
C SER A 28 -1.83 4.87 -2.00
N VAL A 29 -2.58 5.92 -2.36
CA VAL A 29 -3.38 6.70 -1.40
C VAL A 29 -4.44 5.82 -0.76
N THR A 30 -5.21 5.09 -1.57
CA THR A 30 -6.26 4.18 -1.08
C THR A 30 -5.69 3.13 -0.13
N THR A 31 -4.52 2.58 -0.46
CA THR A 31 -3.87 1.52 0.33
C THR A 31 -3.38 2.03 1.66
N VAL A 32 -2.66 3.14 1.69
CA VAL A 32 -2.20 3.69 2.97
C VAL A 32 -3.38 4.11 3.83
N HIS A 33 -4.43 4.65 3.23
CA HIS A 33 -5.61 5.00 4.01
C HIS A 33 -6.29 3.75 4.59
N TYR A 34 -6.42 2.67 3.82
CA TYR A 34 -7.05 1.44 4.28
C TYR A 34 -6.21 0.66 5.30
N MET A 35 -4.90 0.54 5.06
CA MET A 35 -4.00 -0.28 5.88
C MET A 35 -3.49 0.47 7.12
N PHE A 36 -3.50 1.82 7.11
CA PHE A 36 -2.91 2.62 8.18
C PHE A 36 -3.91 3.65 8.74
N ARG A 37 -4.42 4.59 7.93
CA ARG A 37 -5.29 5.68 8.45
C ARG A 37 -6.62 5.21 9.03
N ASN A 38 -7.23 4.18 8.47
CA ASN A 38 -8.47 3.60 9.00
C ASN A 38 -8.19 2.56 10.09
N GLY A 39 -7.18 2.79 10.92
CA GLY A 39 -6.65 1.78 11.83
C GLY A 39 -6.23 2.33 13.19
N PRO A 40 -5.50 1.51 13.97
CA PRO A 40 -5.11 1.82 15.34
C PRO A 40 -4.29 3.13 15.50
N VAL A 41 -3.74 3.64 14.40
CA VAL A 41 -2.98 4.90 14.41
C VAL A 41 -3.84 6.10 14.83
N GLU A 42 -5.15 6.10 14.53
CA GLU A 42 -6.04 7.19 14.92
C GLU A 42 -6.27 7.21 16.43
N ASP A 43 -6.41 6.03 17.05
CA ASP A 43 -6.48 5.91 18.51
C ASP A 43 -5.17 6.37 19.15
N MET A 44 -4.03 5.99 18.57
CA MET A 44 -2.71 6.45 19.03
C MET A 44 -2.52 7.97 18.89
N HIS A 45 -3.11 8.55 17.84
CA HIS A 45 -3.14 10.00 17.66
C HIS A 45 -4.03 10.68 18.70
N ALA A 46 -5.24 10.18 18.93
CA ALA A 46 -6.17 10.68 19.95
C ALA A 46 -5.57 10.59 21.38
N ASP A 47 -4.78 9.55 21.65
CA ASP A 47 -4.04 9.36 22.91
C ASP A 47 -2.81 10.29 23.05
N GLY A 48 -2.53 11.16 22.07
CA GLY A 48 -1.40 12.09 22.08
C GLY A 48 -0.03 11.44 21.90
N LYS A 49 0.01 10.17 21.45
CA LYS A 49 1.26 9.46 21.11
C LYS A 49 1.83 9.93 19.78
N LEU A 50 0.98 10.42 18.89
CA LEU A 50 1.35 11.06 17.63
C LEU A 50 0.83 12.50 17.64
N SER A 51 1.49 13.40 16.92
CA SER A 51 0.95 14.73 16.60
C SER A 51 0.31 14.73 15.20
N ASP A 52 -0.49 15.74 14.87
CA ASP A 52 -1.00 15.96 13.52
C ASP A 52 0.13 15.96 12.47
N ASN A 53 1.26 16.58 12.82
CA ASN A 53 2.43 16.62 11.95
C ASN A 53 3.08 15.24 11.78
N ASP A 54 3.15 14.42 12.83
CA ASP A 54 3.62 13.03 12.70
C ASP A 54 2.67 12.24 11.79
N MET A 55 1.37 12.36 12.02
CA MET A 55 0.33 11.71 11.22
C MET A 55 0.41 12.06 9.74
N MET A 56 0.58 13.34 9.41
CA MET A 56 0.76 13.81 8.04
C MET A 56 2.04 13.27 7.40
N ASN A 57 3.18 13.36 8.12
CA ASN A 57 4.48 12.95 7.59
C ASN A 57 4.56 11.43 7.38
N ILE A 58 4.04 10.64 8.32
CA ILE A 58 4.00 9.17 8.19
C ILE A 58 3.11 8.78 7.01
N ASN A 59 1.92 9.39 6.89
CA ASN A 59 1.03 9.14 5.76
C ASN A 59 1.71 9.44 4.42
N LYS A 60 2.31 10.63 4.27
CA LYS A 60 3.05 11.01 3.05
C LYS A 60 4.17 10.02 2.74
N PHE A 61 4.95 9.65 3.75
CA PHE A 61 6.06 8.71 3.58
C PHE A 61 5.57 7.34 3.11
N LEU A 62 4.56 6.78 3.78
CA LEU A 62 3.99 5.49 3.40
C LEU A 62 3.39 5.52 1.99
N VAL A 63 2.71 6.60 1.59
CA VAL A 63 2.11 6.72 0.25
C VAL A 63 3.20 6.70 -0.82
N ASN A 64 4.32 7.39 -0.60
CA ASN A 64 5.45 7.38 -1.53
C ASN A 64 6.10 6.00 -1.64
N ARG A 65 6.24 5.27 -0.53
CA ARG A 65 6.76 3.89 -0.52
C ARG A 65 5.79 2.93 -1.22
N MET A 66 4.48 3.06 -0.98
CA MET A 66 3.48 2.27 -1.69
C MET A 66 3.46 2.56 -3.19
N ALA A 67 3.75 3.79 -3.61
CA ALA A 67 3.86 4.12 -5.04
C ALA A 67 4.97 3.33 -5.73
N TYR A 68 6.11 3.14 -5.08
CA TYR A 68 7.17 2.28 -5.57
C TYR A 68 6.70 0.82 -5.71
N VAL A 69 6.09 0.26 -4.65
CA VAL A 69 5.58 -1.11 -4.68
C VAL A 69 4.56 -1.30 -5.81
N PHE A 70 3.58 -0.41 -5.97
CA PHE A 70 2.60 -0.54 -7.06
C PHE A 70 3.20 -0.32 -8.44
N THR A 71 4.26 0.47 -8.58
CA THR A 71 4.99 0.57 -9.84
C THR A 71 5.59 -0.79 -10.23
N LEU A 72 6.16 -1.54 -9.27
CA LEU A 72 6.67 -2.88 -9.51
C LEU A 72 5.56 -3.87 -9.89
N LEU A 73 4.41 -3.81 -9.20
CA LEU A 73 3.32 -4.76 -9.43
C LEU A 73 2.53 -4.49 -10.72
N LEU A 74 2.64 -3.30 -11.28
CA LEU A 74 2.05 -2.94 -12.56
C LEU A 74 3.00 -3.16 -13.74
N ASP A 75 4.29 -3.34 -13.49
CA ASP A 75 5.25 -3.82 -14.48
C ASP A 75 5.18 -5.35 -14.55
N SER A 76 4.71 -5.88 -15.68
CA SER A 76 4.50 -7.32 -15.85
C SER A 76 5.78 -8.14 -15.66
N LYS A 77 6.94 -7.62 -16.08
CA LYS A 77 8.22 -8.34 -15.96
C LYS A 77 8.69 -8.38 -14.52
N LYS A 78 8.56 -7.26 -13.80
CA LYS A 78 8.90 -7.18 -12.37
C LYS A 78 7.97 -8.05 -11.54
N LEU A 79 6.67 -8.02 -11.85
CA LEU A 79 5.68 -8.88 -11.22
C LEU A 79 5.97 -10.38 -11.42
N GLU A 80 6.31 -10.79 -12.64
CA GLU A 80 6.69 -12.18 -12.94
C GLU A 80 7.93 -12.60 -12.13
N CYS A 81 8.97 -11.76 -12.09
CA CYS A 81 10.16 -12.00 -11.30
C CYS A 81 9.86 -12.14 -9.79
N ILE A 82 8.98 -11.30 -9.24
CA ILE A 82 8.53 -11.42 -7.83
C ILE A 82 7.83 -12.77 -7.59
N LYS A 83 6.93 -13.17 -8.51
CA LYS A 83 6.20 -14.43 -8.42
C LYS A 83 7.15 -15.64 -8.46
N GLU A 84 8.11 -15.62 -9.39
CA GLU A 84 9.14 -16.65 -9.51
C GLU A 84 10.04 -16.72 -8.27
N HIS A 85 10.48 -15.59 -7.73
CA HIS A 85 11.28 -15.53 -6.50
C HIS A 85 10.55 -16.16 -5.30
N CYS A 86 9.21 -16.09 -5.30
CA CYS A 86 8.37 -16.72 -4.29
C CYS A 86 8.04 -18.20 -4.56
N ASN A 87 8.53 -18.80 -5.65
CA ASN A 87 8.05 -20.09 -6.20
C ASN A 87 6.52 -20.12 -6.45
N ASN A 88 5.90 -18.97 -6.69
CA ASN A 88 4.44 -18.79 -6.78
C ASN A 88 3.64 -19.18 -5.52
N GLU A 89 4.32 -19.40 -4.39
CA GLU A 89 3.69 -19.78 -3.12
C GLU A 89 3.62 -18.59 -2.16
N ASP A 90 2.46 -18.37 -1.55
CA ASP A 90 2.21 -17.32 -0.55
C ASP A 90 2.71 -15.93 -1.00
N VAL A 91 2.60 -15.64 -2.29
CA VAL A 91 3.15 -14.41 -2.90
C VAL A 91 2.56 -13.16 -2.24
N ASP A 92 1.27 -13.18 -1.92
CA ASP A 92 0.58 -12.09 -1.22
C ASP A 92 1.15 -11.85 0.18
N TRP A 93 1.32 -12.89 0.99
CA TRP A 93 1.92 -12.81 2.33
C TRP A 93 3.38 -12.37 2.31
N LYS A 94 4.20 -12.99 1.46
CA LYS A 94 5.63 -12.64 1.32
C LYS A 94 5.80 -11.19 0.86
N LEU A 95 4.98 -10.75 -0.09
CA LEU A 95 4.98 -9.38 -0.58
C LEU A 95 4.46 -8.39 0.46
N ALA A 96 3.43 -8.73 1.24
CA ALA A 96 2.94 -7.90 2.33
C ALA A 96 4.03 -7.67 3.39
N HIS A 97 4.72 -8.75 3.78
CA HIS A 97 5.82 -8.69 4.74
C HIS A 97 6.97 -7.81 4.24
N ALA A 98 7.42 -8.03 2.99
CA ALA A 98 8.46 -7.20 2.37
C ALA A 98 8.03 -5.74 2.24
N THR A 99 6.76 -5.50 1.92
CA THR A 99 6.18 -4.16 1.84
C THR A 99 6.21 -3.45 3.20
N ILE A 100 5.95 -4.15 4.31
CA ILE A 100 6.05 -3.56 5.66
C ILE A 100 7.50 -3.29 6.05
N GLU A 101 8.42 -4.22 5.78
CA GLU A 101 9.85 -4.02 6.02
C GLU A 101 10.36 -2.78 5.27
N TYR A 102 9.99 -2.68 3.99
CA TYR A 102 10.32 -1.56 3.13
C TYR A 102 9.63 -0.26 3.56
N ALA A 103 8.31 -0.22 3.62
CA ALA A 103 7.57 1.03 3.79
C ALA A 103 7.61 1.54 5.23
N PHE A 104 7.62 0.65 6.21
CA PHE A 104 7.47 1.00 7.62
C PHE A 104 8.77 0.86 8.40
N PHE A 105 9.33 -0.36 8.50
CA PHE A 105 10.50 -0.58 9.36
C PHE A 105 11.77 0.12 8.87
N ASP A 106 12.05 0.13 7.57
CA ASP A 106 13.14 0.94 6.99
C ASP A 106 12.93 2.44 7.24
N GLY A 107 11.69 2.92 7.16
CA GLY A 107 11.31 4.29 7.51
C GLY A 107 11.61 4.64 8.97
N ILE A 108 11.32 3.74 9.91
CA ILE A 108 11.68 3.89 11.33
C ILE A 108 13.21 3.91 11.48
N LYS A 109 13.93 2.94 10.90
CA LYS A 109 15.40 2.83 10.96
C LYS A 109 16.10 4.11 10.44
N LYS A 110 15.54 4.73 9.40
CA LYS A 110 16.03 5.97 8.79
C LYS A 110 15.50 7.25 9.45
N ASN A 111 14.80 7.15 10.59
CA ASN A 111 14.19 8.27 11.32
C ASN A 111 13.21 9.11 10.47
N LYS A 112 12.56 8.49 9.47
CA LYS A 112 11.51 9.12 8.64
C LYS A 112 10.12 8.94 9.21
N ILE A 113 9.94 7.94 10.07
CA ILE A 113 8.69 7.68 10.79
C ILE A 113 8.95 7.92 12.29
N PRO A 114 8.54 9.09 12.85
CA PRO A 114 8.88 9.48 14.22
C PRO A 114 7.96 8.81 15.25
N LEU A 115 8.19 7.53 15.55
CA LEU A 115 7.37 6.76 16.51
C LEU A 115 7.85 6.88 17.99
N ARG A 116 8.41 8.03 18.39
CA ARG A 116 9.16 8.16 19.66
C ARG A 116 8.37 7.86 20.93
N LYS A 117 7.04 8.02 20.89
CA LYS A 117 6.14 7.76 22.03
C LYS A 117 5.41 6.42 21.95
N LEU A 118 5.61 5.66 20.87
CA LEU A 118 4.99 4.36 20.68
C LEU A 118 5.87 3.29 21.29
N ASN A 119 5.27 2.43 22.11
CA ASN A 119 5.97 1.30 22.68
C ASN A 119 5.93 0.10 21.71
N LYS A 120 6.59 -1.00 22.09
CA LYS A 120 6.62 -2.22 21.27
C LYS A 120 5.23 -2.81 20.99
N GLN A 121 4.32 -2.75 21.96
CA GLN A 121 2.95 -3.24 21.78
C GLN A 121 2.17 -2.40 20.77
N ASP A 122 2.31 -1.07 20.83
CA ASP A 122 1.69 -0.18 19.85
C ASP A 122 2.19 -0.49 18.43
N ILE A 123 3.51 -0.68 18.27
CA ILE A 123 4.11 -1.04 16.98
C ILE A 123 3.58 -2.37 16.47
N ASN A 124 3.50 -3.40 17.34
CA ASN A 124 2.96 -4.70 16.96
C ASN A 124 1.51 -4.59 16.48
N ILE A 125 0.65 -3.86 17.21
CA ILE A 125 -0.75 -3.66 16.82
C ILE A 125 -0.86 -2.99 15.44
N LEU A 126 -0.03 -1.97 15.17
CA LEU A 126 0.01 -1.32 13.86
C LEU A 126 0.44 -2.29 12.76
N VAL A 127 1.50 -3.06 13.01
CA VAL A 127 2.07 -3.98 12.02
C VAL A 127 1.11 -5.12 11.71
N ASP A 128 0.51 -5.75 12.72
CA ASP A 128 -0.49 -6.81 12.55
C ASP A 128 -1.69 -6.29 11.74
N TYR A 129 -2.15 -5.07 12.04
CA TYR A 129 -3.24 -4.44 11.31
C TYR A 129 -2.86 -4.17 9.84
N MET A 130 -1.68 -3.60 9.59
CA MET A 130 -1.18 -3.31 8.23
C MET A 130 -1.00 -4.59 7.42
N GLU A 131 -0.45 -5.65 8.00
CA GLU A 131 -0.15 -6.91 7.30
C GLU A 131 -1.42 -7.58 6.79
N ILE A 132 -2.41 -7.75 7.66
CA ILE A 132 -3.71 -8.34 7.29
C ILE A 132 -4.35 -7.56 6.13
N LYS A 133 -4.32 -6.23 6.20
CA LYS A 133 -4.92 -5.35 5.19
C LYS A 133 -4.16 -5.39 3.87
N LEU A 134 -2.83 -5.38 3.93
CA LEU A 134 -1.96 -5.47 2.77
C LEU A 134 -2.12 -6.80 2.03
N VAL A 135 -2.18 -7.93 2.73
CA VAL A 135 -2.41 -9.25 2.11
C VAL A 135 -3.67 -9.24 1.25
N VAL A 136 -4.77 -8.66 1.77
CA VAL A 136 -6.04 -8.56 1.03
C VAL A 136 -5.88 -7.70 -0.23
N ILE A 137 -5.27 -6.52 -0.11
CA ILE A 137 -5.11 -5.59 -1.25
C ILE A 137 -4.19 -6.17 -2.30
N LEU A 138 -3.02 -6.66 -1.89
CA LEU A 138 -2.03 -7.25 -2.78
C LEU A 138 -2.60 -8.49 -3.46
N GLY A 139 -3.36 -9.33 -2.75
CA GLY A 139 -4.09 -10.44 -3.35
C GLY A 139 -5.06 -10.01 -4.46
N ILE A 140 -5.80 -8.91 -4.29
CA ILE A 140 -6.66 -8.34 -5.34
C ILE A 140 -5.84 -7.91 -6.56
N ILE A 141 -4.71 -7.22 -6.35
CA ILE A 141 -3.84 -6.76 -7.43
C ILE A 141 -3.18 -7.93 -8.17
N LEU A 142 -2.68 -8.93 -7.44
CA LEU A 142 -1.96 -10.10 -7.97
C LEU A 142 -2.85 -11.01 -8.82
N LYS A 143 -4.14 -11.12 -8.47
CA LYS A 143 -5.15 -11.87 -9.24
C LYS A 143 -5.63 -11.14 -10.49
N GLU A 144 -5.30 -9.85 -10.63
CA GLU A 144 -5.66 -9.01 -11.76
C GLU A 144 -7.19 -8.90 -12.01
N GLU A 145 -7.99 -9.09 -10.97
CA GLU A 145 -9.46 -9.03 -11.07
C GLU A 145 -9.94 -7.59 -11.24
N ILE A 146 -10.14 -7.16 -12.49
CA ILE A 146 -10.50 -5.78 -12.89
C ILE A 146 -11.65 -5.20 -12.04
N SER A 147 -12.73 -5.95 -11.87
CA SER A 147 -13.90 -5.50 -11.12
C SER A 147 -13.60 -5.27 -9.63
N MET A 148 -12.73 -6.09 -9.03
CA MET A 148 -12.31 -5.94 -7.63
C MET A 148 -11.36 -4.75 -7.46
N ILE A 149 -10.44 -4.53 -8.40
CA ILE A 149 -9.57 -3.36 -8.40
C ILE A 149 -10.40 -2.08 -8.49
N LYS A 150 -11.43 -2.05 -9.35
CA LYS A 150 -12.34 -0.90 -9.47
C LYS A 150 -13.11 -0.62 -8.19
N LYS A 151 -13.70 -1.64 -7.57
CA LYS A 151 -14.41 -1.52 -6.29
C LYS A 151 -13.47 -0.99 -5.20
N TYR A 152 -12.24 -1.50 -5.16
CA TYR A 152 -11.24 -1.06 -4.22
C TYR A 152 -10.88 0.43 -4.41
N LEU A 153 -10.59 0.84 -5.64
CA LEU A 153 -10.32 2.24 -5.98
C LEU A 153 -11.51 3.16 -5.71
N PHE A 154 -12.74 2.66 -5.87
CA PHE A 154 -13.95 3.40 -5.55
C PHE A 154 -14.06 3.71 -4.06
N VAL A 155 -13.75 2.74 -3.19
CA VAL A 155 -13.67 3.00 -1.74
C VAL A 155 -12.66 4.11 -1.42
N GLY A 156 -11.56 4.16 -2.17
CA GLY A 156 -10.54 5.21 -2.08
C GLY A 156 -10.91 6.56 -2.68
N ALA A 157 -11.92 6.65 -3.55
CA ALA A 157 -12.27 7.88 -4.27
C ALA A 157 -12.79 8.99 -3.34
N PHE A 158 -13.24 8.64 -2.13
CA PHE A 158 -13.69 9.58 -1.10
C PHE A 158 -12.58 9.98 -0.11
N GLN A 159 -11.38 9.42 -0.27
CA GLN A 159 -10.23 9.70 0.57
C GLN A 159 -9.36 10.72 -0.15
N GLY A 160 -9.00 11.81 0.54
CA GLY A 160 -8.38 12.99 -0.06
C GLY A 160 -7.22 12.67 -1.02
N LEU A 161 -7.51 12.73 -2.32
CA LEU A 161 -6.54 12.63 -3.42
C LEU A 161 -5.78 13.96 -3.53
N ASN A 162 -5.02 14.31 -2.50
CA ASN A 162 -4.15 15.49 -2.59
C ASN A 162 -2.96 15.14 -3.50
N LEU A 163 -2.76 15.94 -4.55
CA LEU A 163 -1.86 15.64 -5.66
C LEU A 163 -0.36 15.75 -5.31
N ASP A 164 0.00 16.12 -4.08
CA ASP A 164 1.39 16.31 -3.62
C ASP A 164 2.02 15.05 -2.97
N TYR A 165 1.34 13.90 -3.06
CA TYR A 165 1.78 12.60 -2.54
C TYR A 165 1.81 11.51 -3.64
N ALA A 166 2.41 10.36 -3.33
CA ALA A 166 2.69 9.25 -4.25
C ALA A 166 3.81 9.53 -5.26
N VAL A 167 4.82 10.27 -4.83
CA VAL A 167 6.09 10.36 -5.56
C VAL A 167 6.85 9.07 -5.31
N THR A 168 7.03 8.29 -6.36
CA THR A 168 7.72 7.00 -6.32
C THR A 168 9.11 7.17 -5.73
N ASP A 169 9.42 6.38 -4.71
CA ASP A 169 10.77 6.34 -4.16
C ASP A 169 11.70 5.54 -5.09
N ASN A 170 12.99 5.87 -5.08
CA ASN A 170 14.00 5.25 -5.94
C ASN A 170 14.75 4.17 -5.14
N MET A 171 14.11 3.02 -4.92
CA MET A 171 14.81 1.82 -4.44
C MET A 171 15.23 0.95 -5.63
N ASP A 172 16.37 0.27 -5.50
CA ASP A 172 16.78 -0.75 -6.45
C ASP A 172 15.87 -1.99 -6.34
N PHE A 173 15.47 -2.54 -7.48
CA PHE A 173 14.55 -3.67 -7.50
C PHE A 173 15.11 -4.91 -6.82
N GLU A 174 16.41 -5.21 -6.99
CA GLU A 174 17.03 -6.39 -6.37
C GLU A 174 17.06 -6.25 -4.85
N ILE A 175 17.31 -5.04 -4.35
CA ILE A 175 17.24 -4.75 -2.91
C ILE A 175 15.84 -5.00 -2.37
N PHE A 176 14.79 -4.65 -3.13
CA PHE A 176 13.41 -4.95 -2.73
C PHE A 176 13.11 -6.46 -2.82
N LEU A 177 13.61 -7.13 -3.86
CA LEU A 177 13.43 -8.56 -4.07
C LEU A 177 14.04 -9.36 -2.90
N ASP A 178 15.22 -8.96 -2.42
CA ASP A 178 15.88 -9.56 -1.25
C ASP A 178 15.06 -9.42 0.06
N MET A 179 14.15 -8.44 0.14
CA MET A 179 13.23 -8.31 1.29
C MET A 179 12.08 -9.32 1.23
N ILE A 180 11.77 -9.84 0.05
CA ILE A 180 10.79 -10.90 -0.17
C ILE A 180 11.47 -12.22 0.19
N LYS A 181 11.14 -12.79 1.36
CA LYS A 181 11.76 -14.05 1.78
C LYS A 181 11.51 -15.12 0.72
N PRO A 182 12.57 -15.76 0.18
CA PRO A 182 12.40 -16.85 -0.77
C PRO A 182 11.67 -18.02 -0.10
N ALA A 183 11.02 -18.88 -0.90
CA ALA A 183 10.49 -20.13 -0.36
C ALA A 183 11.65 -20.96 0.24
N LYS A 184 11.39 -21.63 1.37
CA LYS A 184 12.35 -22.57 1.96
C LYS A 184 12.42 -23.87 1.17
#